data_AF-A0A378VVD9-F1
#
_entry.id   AF-A0A378VVD9-F1
#
_cell.length_a   1.000
_cell.length_b   1.000
_cell.length_c   1.000
_cell.angle_alpha   90.00
_cell.angle_beta   90.00
_cell.angle_gamma   90.00
#
_symmetry.space_group_name_H-M   'P 1'
#
loop_
_entity.id
_entity.type
_entity.pdbx_description
1 polymer ?
#
loop_
_entity_poly.entity_id
_entity_poly.type
_entity_poly.pdbx_seq_one_letter_code
_entity_poly.pdbx_strand_id
1 'polypeptide(L)'
;MASASVKLAEQIFPDIGDLNVLFIGAGEMIELVATYFAAKNPRLMTVANRTLARAQELCDKLGVNAEPCLLSDLPAILHDYDVVVSSTASQLPIVGKGMVERALKQRQSMPLFMLDLAVPRDIEAEVGDLNDAYLYTVDDMVNIVQSGKEARQKAAAAAETLVSEKVAEFVRQQQGRQSVPLIKALRDEGEKARKQVLENAMKQLAKGATAEEVWNGCPSN
;
A
#
# COMPACT_ATOMS: atom_id res chain seq x y z
N MET A 1 7.72 -5.80 10.56
CA MET A 1 7.53 -5.40 11.96
C MET A 1 7.56 -3.87 12.09
N ALA A 2 8.67 -3.19 11.78
CA ALA A 2 8.74 -1.72 11.91
C ALA A 2 7.73 -0.90 11.09
N SER A 3 7.27 -1.34 9.93
CA SER A 3 6.16 -0.67 9.23
C SER A 3 4.78 -0.96 9.83
N ALA A 4 4.64 -2.06 10.57
CA ALA A 4 3.40 -2.46 11.22
C ALA A 4 3.19 -1.75 12.56
N SER A 5 4.26 -1.29 13.23
CA SER A 5 4.14 -0.47 14.45
C SER A 5 3.48 0.87 14.17
N VAL A 6 3.84 1.52 13.06
CA VAL A 6 3.19 2.76 12.63
C VAL A 6 1.71 2.51 12.31
N LYS A 7 1.39 1.42 11.60
CA LYS A 7 0.00 1.06 11.29
C LYS A 7 -0.83 0.77 12.54
N LEU A 8 -0.22 0.19 13.57
CA LEU A 8 -0.85 -0.04 14.86
C LEU A 8 -1.18 1.28 15.56
N ALA A 9 -0.22 2.22 15.58
CA ALA A 9 -0.47 3.56 16.11
C ALA A 9 -1.59 4.28 15.33
N GLU A 10 -1.62 4.16 14.00
CA GLU A 10 -2.67 4.72 13.11
C GLU A 10 -4.07 4.11 13.35
N GLN A 11 -4.21 2.99 14.07
CA GLN A 11 -5.53 2.46 14.47
C GLN A 11 -6.11 3.20 15.68
N ILE A 12 -5.26 3.83 16.50
CA ILE A 12 -5.66 4.52 17.73
C ILE A 12 -5.67 6.03 17.49
N PHE A 13 -4.70 6.54 16.74
CA PHE A 13 -4.52 7.96 16.48
C PHE A 13 -4.80 8.30 15.00
N PRO A 14 -5.62 9.32 14.71
CA PRO A 14 -5.94 9.71 13.33
C PRO A 14 -4.75 10.23 12.53
N ASP A 15 -3.85 10.98 13.18
CA ASP A 15 -2.66 11.57 12.56
C ASP A 15 -1.45 11.39 13.48
N ILE A 16 -0.36 10.86 12.93
CA ILE A 16 0.92 10.69 13.64
C ILE A 16 1.67 12.02 13.74
N GLY A 17 1.42 12.95 12.81
CA GLY A 17 2.09 14.27 12.76
C GLY A 17 1.88 15.11 14.01
N ASP A 18 0.77 14.93 14.71
CA ASP A 18 0.43 15.67 15.93
C ASP A 18 0.97 15.02 17.22
N LEU A 19 1.55 13.83 17.11
CA LEU A 19 1.91 13.00 18.27
C LEU A 19 3.34 13.23 18.76
N ASN A 20 3.52 13.04 20.06
CA ASN A 20 4.83 12.88 20.67
C ASN A 20 5.16 11.39 20.79
N VAL A 21 6.30 10.99 20.23
CA VAL A 21 6.74 9.58 20.18
C VAL A 21 8.00 9.38 21.01
N LEU A 22 7.95 8.46 21.96
CA LEU A 22 9.07 8.07 22.81
C LEU A 22 9.61 6.70 22.42
N PHE A 23 10.92 6.62 22.22
CA PHE A 23 11.64 5.38 22.00
C PHE A 23 12.49 5.05 23.21
N ILE A 24 12.34 3.84 23.77
CA ILE A 24 13.13 3.35 24.90
C ILE A 24 14.13 2.32 24.39
N GLY A 25 15.41 2.68 24.46
CA GLY A 25 16.52 1.93 23.88
C GLY A 25 17.12 2.62 22.66
N ALA A 26 18.30 2.17 22.25
CA ALA A 26 19.03 2.68 21.08
C ALA A 26 19.65 1.53 20.27
N GLY A 27 18.98 0.38 20.24
CA GLY A 27 19.38 -0.78 19.45
C GLY A 27 18.85 -0.74 18.02
N GLU A 28 19.28 -1.69 17.19
CA GLU A 28 18.88 -1.79 15.76
C GLU A 28 17.37 -1.81 15.56
N MET A 29 16.63 -2.44 16.47
CA MET A 29 15.18 -2.53 16.37
C MET A 29 14.49 -1.19 16.61
N ILE A 30 14.93 -0.44 17.62
CA ILE A 30 14.45 0.93 17.83
C ILE A 30 14.85 1.82 16.66
N GLU A 31 16.10 1.73 16.18
CA GLU A 31 16.56 2.52 15.02
C GLU A 31 15.67 2.30 13.80
N LEU A 32 15.35 1.04 13.50
CA LEU A 32 14.46 0.69 12.41
C LEU A 32 13.05 1.25 12.63
N VAL A 33 12.43 1.04 13.80
CA VAL A 33 11.07 1.52 14.07
C VAL A 33 11.01 3.05 14.05
N ALA A 34 11.97 3.72 14.69
CA ALA A 34 12.08 5.16 14.70
C ALA A 34 12.20 5.74 13.30
N THR A 35 12.93 5.08 12.39
CA THR A 35 13.00 5.49 10.97
C THR A 35 11.63 5.50 10.29
N TYR A 36 10.77 4.52 10.59
CA TYR A 36 9.41 4.48 10.03
C TYR A 36 8.48 5.55 10.62
N PHE A 37 8.63 5.86 11.92
CA PHE A 37 7.92 6.98 12.54
C PHE A 37 8.43 8.33 12.03
N ALA A 38 9.74 8.50 11.86
CA ALA A 38 10.34 9.72 11.31
C ALA A 38 9.78 10.03 9.92
N ALA A 39 9.54 9.02 9.08
CA ALA A 39 8.91 9.20 7.76
C ALA A 39 7.47 9.75 7.82
N LYS A 40 6.83 9.76 9.00
CA LYS A 40 5.51 10.34 9.26
C LYS A 40 5.56 11.73 9.87
N ASN A 41 6.76 12.27 10.14
CA ASN A 41 6.98 13.59 10.74
C ASN A 41 6.14 13.88 11.99
N PRO A 42 6.22 13.04 13.05
CA PRO A 42 5.59 13.35 14.33
C PRO A 42 6.07 14.68 14.90
N ARG A 43 5.25 15.29 15.76
CA ARG A 43 5.52 16.59 16.38
C ARG A 43 6.83 16.61 17.15
N LEU A 44 7.08 15.54 17.91
CA LEU A 44 8.31 15.34 18.67
C LEU A 44 8.67 13.86 18.68
N MET A 45 9.95 13.57 18.49
CA MET A 45 10.54 12.26 18.78
C MET A 45 11.52 12.38 19.93
N THR A 46 11.53 11.41 20.83
CA THR A 46 12.51 11.36 21.91
C THR A 46 13.10 9.97 22.03
N VAL A 47 14.42 9.88 22.22
CA VAL A 47 15.12 8.61 22.44
C VAL A 47 15.63 8.57 23.88
N ALA A 48 15.03 7.72 24.70
CA ALA A 48 15.47 7.44 26.06
C ALA A 48 16.45 6.26 26.06
N ASN A 49 17.63 6.45 26.66
CA ASN A 49 18.57 5.35 26.81
C ASN A 49 19.37 5.44 28.12
N ARG A 50 19.93 4.30 28.57
CA ARG A 50 20.81 4.26 29.75
C ARG A 50 22.06 5.11 29.56
N THR A 51 22.54 5.21 28.31
CA THR A 51 23.69 6.02 27.94
C THR A 51 23.23 7.12 26.99
N LEU A 52 23.32 8.37 27.45
CA LEU A 52 22.85 9.55 26.70
C LEU A 52 23.52 9.66 25.32
N ALA A 53 24.82 9.39 25.23
CA ALA A 53 25.55 9.45 23.96
C ALA A 53 24.96 8.53 22.88
N ARG A 54 24.48 7.34 23.26
CA ARG A 54 23.84 6.40 22.33
C ARG A 54 22.45 6.87 21.87
N ALA A 55 21.72 7.57 22.75
CA ALA A 55 20.47 8.21 22.35
C ALA A 55 20.74 9.34 21.35
N GLN A 56 21.74 10.18 21.63
CA GLN A 56 22.17 11.25 20.72
C GLN A 56 22.59 10.70 19.35
N GLU A 57 23.43 9.65 19.32
CA GLU A 57 23.84 8.97 18.08
C GLU A 57 22.63 8.55 17.23
N LEU A 58 21.57 8.04 17.87
CA LEU A 58 20.36 7.65 17.14
C LEU A 58 19.56 8.86 16.67
N CYS A 59 19.38 9.89 17.51
CA CYS A 59 18.72 11.13 17.10
C CYS A 59 19.39 11.75 15.86
N ASP A 60 20.72 11.81 15.85
CA ASP A 60 21.51 12.35 14.73
C ASP A 60 21.29 11.57 13.43
N LYS A 61 21.15 10.24 13.52
CA LYS A 61 20.87 9.37 12.36
C LYS A 61 19.48 9.58 11.77
N LEU A 62 18.48 9.87 12.62
CA LEU A 62 17.09 10.00 12.17
C LEU A 62 16.87 11.24 11.30
N GLY A 63 17.71 12.28 11.43
CA GLY A 63 17.66 13.47 10.59
C GLY A 63 16.37 14.29 10.72
N VAL A 64 15.62 14.09 11.80
CA VAL A 64 14.37 14.78 12.14
C VAL A 64 14.47 15.40 13.54
N ASN A 65 13.43 16.13 13.97
CA ASN A 65 13.38 16.72 15.31
C ASN A 65 13.25 15.62 16.38
N ALA A 66 14.40 15.09 16.81
CA ALA A 66 14.52 14.05 17.81
C ALA A 66 15.45 14.48 18.95
N GLU A 67 15.00 14.30 20.20
CA GLU A 67 15.76 14.71 21.39
C GLU A 67 16.23 13.48 22.19
N PRO A 68 17.47 13.46 22.68
CA PRO A 68 17.91 12.39 23.58
C PRO A 68 17.53 12.70 25.03
N CYS A 69 17.17 11.67 25.79
CA CYS A 69 17.02 11.76 27.24
C CYS A 69 17.61 10.56 27.97
N LEU A 70 17.83 10.71 29.28
CA LEU A 70 18.26 9.58 30.10
C LEU A 70 17.07 8.71 30.47
N LEU A 71 17.31 7.40 30.54
CA LEU A 71 16.30 6.44 30.98
C LEU A 71 15.75 6.74 32.39
N SER A 72 16.55 7.40 33.23
CA SER A 72 16.13 7.84 34.57
C SER A 72 15.03 8.90 34.55
N ASP A 73 14.85 9.60 33.44
CA ASP A 73 13.93 10.72 33.32
C ASP A 73 12.51 10.27 32.94
N LEU A 74 12.36 9.00 32.51
CA LEU A 74 11.09 8.40 32.11
C LEU A 74 9.92 8.69 33.06
N PRO A 75 10.05 8.55 34.40
CA PRO A 75 8.93 8.79 35.31
C PRO A 75 8.38 10.21 35.26
N ALA A 76 9.22 11.20 34.90
CA ALA A 76 8.84 12.60 34.81
C ALA A 76 8.20 12.93 33.45
N ILE A 77 8.70 12.34 32.37
CA ILE A 77 8.34 12.75 31.00
C ILE A 77 7.31 11.85 30.33
N LEU A 78 7.04 10.64 30.85
CA LEU A 78 6.18 9.65 30.17
C LEU A 78 4.79 10.19 29.82
N HIS A 79 4.27 11.11 30.64
CA HIS A 79 2.97 11.73 30.42
C HIS A 79 2.90 12.64 29.19
N ASP A 80 4.03 13.09 28.65
CA ASP A 80 4.07 13.98 27.48
C ASP A 80 3.94 13.22 26.15
N TYR A 81 4.00 11.89 26.16
CA TYR A 81 4.06 11.06 24.95
C TYR A 81 2.78 10.27 24.71
N ASP A 82 2.38 10.19 23.44
CA ASP A 82 1.19 9.48 22.99
C ASP A 82 1.51 8.05 22.56
N VAL A 83 2.74 7.84 22.06
CA VAL A 83 3.26 6.58 21.56
C VAL A 83 4.58 6.30 22.27
N VAL A 84 4.69 5.11 22.87
CA VAL A 84 5.91 4.61 23.50
C VAL A 84 6.32 3.30 22.83
N VAL A 85 7.55 3.22 22.35
CA VAL A 85 8.10 1.99 21.75
C VAL A 85 9.35 1.59 22.51
N SER A 86 9.39 0.37 23.05
CA SER A 86 10.53 -0.14 23.80
C SER A 86 11.19 -1.33 23.11
N SER A 87 12.53 -1.35 23.13
CA SER A 87 13.33 -2.53 22.82
C SER A 87 14.71 -2.37 23.46
N THR A 88 14.88 -2.97 24.63
CA THR A 88 16.16 -2.99 25.35
C THR A 88 16.63 -4.42 25.62
N ALA A 89 17.86 -4.52 26.15
CA ALA A 89 18.45 -5.77 26.62
C ALA A 89 18.30 -5.96 28.15
N SER A 90 17.32 -5.29 28.77
CA SER A 90 17.08 -5.40 30.20
C SER A 90 16.54 -6.78 30.57
N GLN A 91 16.94 -7.27 31.75
CA GLN A 91 16.41 -8.53 32.31
C GLN A 91 15.14 -8.30 33.14
N LEU A 92 14.90 -7.05 33.54
CA LEU A 92 13.73 -6.64 34.31
C LEU A 92 12.97 -5.55 33.53
N PRO A 93 11.63 -5.51 33.63
CA PRO A 93 10.84 -4.43 33.08
C PRO A 93 11.35 -3.06 33.56
N ILE A 94 11.51 -2.14 32.63
CA ILE A 94 11.92 -0.76 32.88
C ILE A 94 10.69 0.11 33.13
N VAL A 95 9.58 -0.18 32.44
CA VAL A 95 8.32 0.55 32.56
C VAL A 95 7.32 -0.29 33.34
N GLY A 96 7.13 0.08 34.61
CA GLY A 96 6.18 -0.58 35.50
C GLY A 96 4.78 0.05 35.50
N LYS A 97 3.78 -0.71 35.92
CA LYS A 97 2.36 -0.30 36.02
C LYS A 97 2.19 1.02 36.75
N GLY A 98 2.80 1.17 37.92
CA GLY A 98 2.67 2.39 38.72
C GLY A 98 3.25 3.63 38.03
N MET A 99 4.23 3.48 37.14
CA MET A 99 4.74 4.59 36.32
C MET A 99 3.70 5.02 35.29
N VAL A 100 3.12 4.06 34.57
CA VAL A 100 2.08 4.31 33.56
C VAL A 100 0.82 4.90 34.19
N GLU A 101 0.36 4.37 35.33
CA GLU A 101 -0.79 4.90 36.07
C GLU A 101 -0.62 6.39 36.43
N ARG A 102 0.58 6.79 36.86
CA ARG A 102 0.88 8.19 37.18
C ARG A 102 0.92 9.06 35.92
N ALA A 103 1.41 8.53 34.80
CA ALA A 103 1.41 9.24 33.53
C ALA A 103 -0.02 9.45 33.02
N LEU A 104 -0.87 8.42 33.01
CA LEU A 104 -2.26 8.51 32.59
C LEU A 104 -3.08 9.52 33.41
N LYS A 105 -2.84 9.59 34.72
CA LYS A 105 -3.47 10.60 35.60
C LYS A 105 -3.12 12.03 35.17
N GLN A 106 -1.86 12.28 34.80
CA GLN A 106 -1.42 13.61 34.32
C GLN A 106 -1.96 13.91 32.92
N ARG A 107 -2.11 12.89 32.09
CA ARG A 107 -2.70 12.95 30.74
C ARG A 107 -4.22 13.08 30.71
N GLN A 108 -4.88 13.16 31.88
CA GLN A 108 -6.35 13.19 31.98
C GLN A 108 -7.01 12.01 31.24
N SER A 109 -6.42 10.81 31.33
CA SER A 109 -6.91 9.59 30.64
C SER A 109 -6.91 9.67 29.11
N MET A 110 -6.12 10.57 28.50
CA MET A 110 -5.86 10.49 27.07
C MET A 110 -5.12 9.19 26.71
N PRO A 111 -5.48 8.52 25.60
CA PRO A 111 -4.88 7.25 25.19
C PRO A 111 -3.35 7.30 25.17
N LEU A 112 -2.74 6.22 25.64
CA LEU A 112 -1.31 5.94 25.57
C LEU A 112 -1.11 4.61 24.83
N PHE A 113 -0.49 4.66 23.65
CA PHE A 113 -0.10 3.47 22.93
C PHE A 113 1.31 3.04 23.35
N MET A 114 1.47 1.76 23.66
CA MET A 114 2.73 1.18 24.09
C MET A 114 3.05 -0.06 23.27
N LEU A 115 4.24 -0.11 22.69
CA LEU A 115 4.71 -1.24 21.90
C LEU A 115 6.00 -1.79 22.49
N ASP A 116 5.92 -2.96 23.09
CA ASP A 116 7.05 -3.68 23.68
C ASP A 116 7.61 -4.72 22.70
N LEU A 117 8.81 -4.45 22.21
CA LEU A 117 9.51 -5.34 21.29
C LEU A 117 10.66 -6.10 21.94
N ALA A 118 10.83 -5.98 23.26
CA ALA A 118 11.92 -6.66 23.97
C ALA A 118 11.55 -8.08 24.39
N VAL A 119 12.57 -8.95 24.42
CA VAL A 119 12.49 -10.31 24.97
C VAL A 119 13.76 -10.56 25.78
N PRO A 120 13.71 -10.58 27.14
CA PRO A 120 12.55 -10.37 28.01
C PRO A 120 11.90 -8.99 27.88
N ARG A 121 10.63 -8.88 28.29
CA ARG A 121 9.81 -7.67 28.12
C ARG A 121 10.34 -6.46 28.90
N ASP A 122 10.25 -5.28 28.28
CA ASP A 122 10.60 -4.00 28.91
C ASP A 122 9.43 -3.42 29.72
N ILE A 123 8.19 -3.84 29.43
CA ILE A 123 6.98 -3.33 30.02
C ILE A 123 6.28 -4.43 30.85
N GLU A 124 5.88 -4.07 32.07
CA GLU A 124 5.07 -4.94 32.93
C GLU A 124 3.74 -5.33 32.24
N ALA A 125 3.28 -6.57 32.43
CA ALA A 125 2.10 -7.09 31.72
C ALA A 125 0.84 -6.37 32.20
N GLU A 126 0.84 -6.05 33.49
CA GLU A 126 -0.21 -5.44 34.26
C GLU A 126 -0.49 -3.99 33.82
N VAL A 127 0.35 -3.42 32.95
CA VAL A 127 0.06 -2.17 32.22
C VAL A 127 -1.11 -2.37 31.26
N GLY A 128 -1.26 -3.55 30.66
CA GLY A 128 -2.38 -3.88 29.78
C GLY A 128 -3.75 -3.94 30.50
N ASP A 129 -3.75 -3.98 31.84
CA ASP A 129 -4.98 -3.93 32.64
C ASP A 129 -5.44 -2.48 32.91
N LEU A 130 -4.64 -1.48 32.52
CA LEU A 130 -4.97 -0.08 32.73
C LEU A 130 -5.93 0.41 31.64
N ASN A 131 -6.99 1.10 32.05
CA ASN A 131 -7.81 1.85 31.12
C ASN A 131 -6.94 2.91 30.43
N ASP A 132 -7.17 3.13 29.15
CA ASP A 132 -6.47 4.12 28.32
C ASP A 132 -4.98 3.82 28.02
N ALA A 133 -4.43 2.69 28.48
CA ALA A 133 -3.13 2.17 28.01
C ALA A 133 -3.32 0.98 27.06
N TYR A 134 -2.81 1.11 25.85
CA TYR A 134 -2.88 0.08 24.81
C TYR A 134 -1.50 -0.55 24.64
N LEU A 135 -1.25 -1.63 25.38
CA LEU A 135 0.00 -2.38 25.33
C LEU A 135 -0.07 -3.48 24.27
N TYR A 136 0.90 -3.46 23.35
CA TYR A 136 1.12 -4.50 22.35
C TYR A 136 2.53 -5.06 22.46
N THR A 137 2.67 -6.33 22.15
CA THR A 137 3.95 -7.05 22.14
C THR A 137 4.40 -7.38 20.72
N VAL A 138 5.63 -7.85 20.57
CA VAL A 138 6.15 -8.40 19.31
C VAL A 138 5.24 -9.50 18.74
N ASP A 139 4.65 -10.34 19.59
CA ASP A 139 3.77 -11.44 19.17
C ASP A 139 2.44 -10.90 18.61
N ASP A 140 1.88 -9.84 19.20
CA ASP A 140 0.65 -9.20 18.71
C ASP A 140 0.85 -8.61 17.31
N MET A 141 2.05 -8.12 17.00
CA MET A 141 2.38 -7.60 15.67
C MET A 141 2.36 -8.69 14.60
N VAL A 142 2.77 -9.93 14.93
CA VAL A 142 2.81 -11.05 13.98
C VAL A 142 1.42 -11.34 13.45
N ASN A 143 0.41 -11.31 14.32
CA ASN A 143 -0.99 -11.55 13.96
C ASN A 143 -1.53 -10.49 12.97
N ILE A 144 -1.12 -9.24 13.12
CA ILE A 144 -1.57 -8.13 12.26
C ILE A 144 -0.84 -8.10 10.92
N VAL A 145 0.45 -8.44 10.91
CA VAL A 145 1.22 -8.56 9.67
C VAL A 145 0.67 -9.71 8.81
N GLN A 146 0.21 -10.80 9.44
CA GLN A 146 -0.34 -11.96 8.74
C GLN A 146 -1.64 -11.61 8.01
N SER A 147 -2.57 -10.89 8.65
CA SER A 147 -3.81 -10.45 7.98
C SER A 147 -3.54 -9.51 6.79
N GLY A 148 -2.53 -8.63 6.90
CA GLY A 148 -2.09 -7.76 5.80
C GLY A 148 -1.42 -8.50 4.62
N LYS A 149 -0.86 -9.70 4.85
CA LYS A 149 -0.30 -10.55 3.78
C LYS A 149 -1.43 -11.21 2.97
N GLU A 150 -2.47 -11.69 3.65
CA GLU A 150 -3.64 -12.29 3.01
C GLU A 150 -4.42 -11.28 2.16
N ALA A 151 -4.58 -10.04 2.65
CA ALA A 151 -5.21 -8.98 1.88
C ALA A 151 -4.45 -8.65 0.59
N ARG A 152 -3.11 -8.61 0.64
CA ARG A 152 -2.25 -8.41 -0.54
C ARG A 152 -2.34 -9.56 -1.54
N GLN A 153 -2.38 -10.81 -1.06
CA GLN A 153 -2.56 -11.98 -1.93
C GLN A 153 -3.92 -11.94 -2.66
N LYS A 154 -5.00 -11.58 -1.96
CA LYS A 154 -6.33 -11.43 -2.58
C LYS A 154 -6.35 -10.34 -3.66
N ALA A 155 -5.72 -9.19 -3.40
CA ALA A 155 -5.63 -8.11 -4.37
C ALA A 155 -4.82 -8.52 -5.63
N ALA A 156 -3.71 -9.24 -5.45
CA ALA A 156 -2.93 -9.77 -6.57
C ALA A 156 -3.74 -10.75 -7.42
N ALA A 157 -4.45 -11.69 -6.80
CA ALA A 157 -5.31 -12.65 -7.51
C ALA A 157 -6.45 -11.96 -8.29
N ALA A 158 -7.04 -10.90 -7.72
CA ALA A 158 -8.05 -10.10 -8.42
C ALA A 158 -7.45 -9.38 -9.65
N ALA A 159 -6.24 -8.85 -9.53
CA ALA A 159 -5.54 -8.22 -10.65
C ALA A 159 -5.21 -9.22 -11.77
N GLU A 160 -4.74 -10.42 -11.42
CA GLU A 160 -4.48 -11.50 -12.39
C GLU A 160 -5.75 -11.91 -13.15
N THR A 161 -6.88 -11.99 -12.44
CA THR A 161 -8.18 -12.30 -13.04
C THR A 161 -8.57 -11.23 -14.07
N LEU A 162 -8.47 -9.95 -13.71
CA LEU A 162 -8.78 -8.83 -14.60
C LEU A 162 -7.88 -8.81 -15.84
N VAL A 163 -6.57 -9.08 -15.67
CA VAL A 163 -5.64 -9.17 -16.80
C VAL A 163 -6.02 -10.31 -17.74
N SER A 164 -6.35 -11.48 -17.20
CA SER A 164 -6.78 -12.65 -17.99
C SER A 164 -8.03 -12.34 -18.82
N GLU A 165 -9.03 -11.69 -18.21
CA GLU A 165 -10.25 -11.25 -18.90
C GLU A 165 -9.94 -10.29 -20.05
N LYS A 166 -9.05 -9.31 -19.82
CA LYS A 166 -8.67 -8.34 -20.84
C LYS A 166 -7.84 -8.94 -21.97
N VAL A 167 -6.98 -9.90 -21.67
CA VAL A 167 -6.25 -10.66 -22.70
C VAL A 167 -7.23 -11.45 -23.56
N ALA A 168 -8.21 -12.13 -22.95
CA ALA A 168 -9.22 -12.87 -23.70
C ALA A 168 -10.08 -11.96 -24.58
N GLU A 169 -10.47 -10.78 -24.07
CA GLU A 169 -11.19 -9.75 -24.84
C GLU A 169 -10.36 -9.28 -26.05
N PHE A 170 -9.08 -8.97 -25.85
CA PHE A 170 -8.17 -8.55 -26.90
C PHE A 170 -7.97 -9.62 -27.98
N VAL A 171 -7.79 -10.88 -27.60
CA VAL A 171 -7.66 -12.00 -28.56
C VAL A 171 -8.92 -12.14 -29.41
N ARG A 172 -10.11 -12.07 -28.80
CA ARG A 172 -11.38 -12.09 -29.55
C ARG A 172 -11.48 -10.92 -30.53
N GLN A 173 -11.08 -9.72 -30.11
CA GLN A 173 -11.07 -8.55 -30.98
C GLN A 173 -10.12 -8.72 -32.16
N GLN A 174 -8.93 -9.29 -31.93
CA GLN A 174 -7.95 -9.56 -32.99
C GLN A 174 -8.43 -10.62 -33.98
N GLN A 175 -9.08 -11.68 -33.52
CA GLN A 175 -9.69 -12.71 -34.39
C GLN A 175 -10.78 -12.10 -35.30
N GLY A 176 -11.64 -11.22 -34.76
CA GLY A 176 -12.66 -10.53 -35.56
C GLY A 176 -12.08 -9.66 -36.68
N ARG A 177 -10.85 -9.16 -36.53
CA ARG A 177 -10.16 -8.36 -37.56
C ARG A 177 -9.56 -9.19 -38.69
N GLN A 178 -9.40 -10.50 -38.53
CA GLN A 178 -8.82 -11.38 -39.56
C GLN A 178 -9.72 -11.52 -40.80
N SER A 179 -11.03 -11.29 -40.67
CA SER A 179 -11.98 -11.36 -41.79
C SER A 179 -11.96 -10.10 -42.67
N VAL A 180 -11.38 -8.99 -42.20
CA VAL A 180 -11.39 -7.70 -42.91
C VAL A 180 -10.69 -7.76 -44.27
N PRO A 181 -9.49 -8.37 -44.43
CA PRO A 181 -8.85 -8.51 -45.73
C PRO A 181 -9.66 -9.35 -46.73
N LEU A 182 -10.30 -10.43 -46.27
CA LEU A 182 -11.14 -11.28 -47.11
C LEU A 182 -12.39 -10.53 -47.60
N ILE A 183 -13.07 -9.79 -46.71
CA ILE A 183 -14.21 -8.95 -47.07
C ILE A 183 -13.79 -7.89 -48.11
N LYS A 184 -12.60 -7.31 -47.95
CA LYS A 184 -12.06 -6.33 -48.91
C LYS A 184 -11.81 -6.98 -50.28
N ALA A 185 -11.16 -8.14 -50.31
CA ALA A 185 -10.89 -8.88 -51.55
C ALA A 185 -12.17 -9.24 -52.30
N LEU A 186 -13.20 -9.74 -51.61
CA LEU A 186 -14.52 -10.04 -52.18
C LEU A 186 -15.19 -8.79 -52.80
N ARG A 187 -15.12 -7.64 -52.11
CA ARG A 187 -15.66 -6.38 -52.64
C ARG A 187 -14.89 -5.90 -53.87
N ASP A 188 -13.57 -5.98 -53.84
CA ASP A 188 -12.72 -5.55 -54.95
C ASP A 188 -12.95 -6.42 -56.20
N GLU A 189 -13.16 -7.73 -56.02
CA GLU A 189 -13.52 -8.65 -57.10
C GLU A 189 -14.90 -8.35 -57.69
N GLY A 190 -15.91 -8.11 -56.84
CA GLY A 190 -17.24 -7.69 -57.27
C GLY A 190 -17.23 -6.37 -58.06
N GLU A 191 -16.47 -5.38 -57.60
CA GLU A 191 -16.31 -4.11 -58.32
C GLU A 191 -15.59 -4.27 -59.66
N LYS A 192 -14.60 -5.17 -59.74
CA LYS A 192 -13.93 -5.49 -61.00
C LYS A 192 -14.88 -6.13 -62.00
N ALA A 193 -15.68 -7.11 -61.56
CA ALA A 193 -16.70 -7.73 -62.39
C ALA A 193 -17.74 -6.70 -62.88
N ARG A 194 -18.22 -5.84 -61.97
CA ARG A 194 -19.17 -4.76 -62.30
C ARG A 194 -18.62 -3.82 -63.37
N LYS A 195 -17.37 -3.38 -63.23
CA LYS A 195 -16.70 -2.51 -64.23
C LYS A 195 -16.57 -3.19 -65.58
N GLN A 196 -16.20 -4.48 -65.60
CA GLN A 196 -16.05 -5.25 -66.84
C GLN A 196 -17.37 -5.35 -67.60
N VAL A 197 -18.47 -5.65 -66.90
CA VAL A 197 -19.82 -5.73 -67.50
C VAL A 197 -20.23 -4.36 -68.03
N LEU A 198 -20.02 -3.30 -67.25
CA LEU A 198 -20.36 -1.93 -67.65
C LEU A 198 -19.59 -1.48 -68.90
N GLU A 199 -18.27 -1.72 -68.96
CA GLU A 199 -17.45 -1.39 -70.13
C GLU A 199 -17.91 -2.14 -71.38
N ASN A 200 -18.25 -3.43 -71.24
CA ASN A 200 -18.75 -4.23 -72.36
C ASN A 200 -20.11 -3.71 -72.85
N ALA A 201 -21.02 -3.39 -71.92
CA ALA A 201 -22.31 -2.80 -72.22
C ALA A 201 -22.16 -1.45 -72.96
N MET A 202 -21.28 -0.56 -72.47
CA MET A 202 -21.00 0.73 -73.11
C MET A 202 -20.43 0.55 -74.53
N LYS A 203 -19.56 -0.44 -74.76
CA LYS A 203 -19.04 -0.75 -76.10
C LYS A 203 -20.11 -1.26 -77.06
N GLN A 204 -21.08 -2.05 -76.58
CA GLN A 204 -22.20 -2.53 -77.41
C GLN A 204 -23.14 -1.39 -77.78
N LEU A 205 -23.50 -0.53 -76.82
CA LEU A 205 -24.29 0.67 -77.08
C LEU A 205 -23.62 1.59 -78.10
N ALA A 206 -22.31 1.82 -77.98
CA ALA A 206 -21.55 2.63 -78.93
C ALA A 206 -21.51 2.04 -80.35
N LYS A 207 -21.69 0.73 -80.50
CA LYS A 207 -21.78 0.04 -81.80
C LYS A 207 -23.19 0.06 -82.40
N GLY A 208 -24.17 0.68 -81.73
CA GLY A 208 -25.54 0.84 -82.22
C GLY A 208 -26.52 -0.23 -81.75
N ALA A 209 -26.14 -1.09 -80.80
CA ALA A 209 -27.10 -1.98 -80.15
C ALA A 209 -28.11 -1.18 -79.31
N THR A 210 -29.36 -1.61 -79.28
CA THR A 210 -30.40 -0.99 -78.45
C THR A 210 -30.20 -1.32 -76.98
N ALA A 211 -30.76 -0.49 -76.08
CA ALA A 211 -30.64 -0.71 -74.64
C ALA A 211 -31.23 -2.05 -74.18
N GLU A 212 -32.31 -2.53 -74.82
CA GLU A 212 -32.91 -3.83 -74.53
C GLU A 212 -32.00 -5.01 -74.94
N GLU A 213 -31.32 -4.91 -76.08
CA GLU A 213 -30.38 -5.95 -76.54
C GLU A 213 -29.17 -6.08 -75.61
N VAL A 214 -28.64 -4.95 -75.12
CA VAL A 214 -27.51 -4.93 -74.18
C VAL A 214 -27.91 -5.42 -72.79
N TRP A 215 -29.12 -5.08 -72.34
CA TRP A 215 -29.67 -5.55 -71.07
C TRP A 215 -29.87 -7.07 -71.05
N ASN A 216 -30.48 -7.62 -72.12
CA ASN A 216 -30.74 -9.06 -72.23
C ASN A 216 -29.45 -9.89 -72.43
N GLY A 217 -28.36 -9.27 -72.89
CA GLY A 217 -27.04 -9.89 -73.03
C GLY A 217 -26.16 -9.81 -71.79
N CYS A 218 -26.58 -9.10 -70.73
CA CYS A 218 -25.84 -9.09 -69.47
C CYS A 218 -25.99 -10.46 -68.77
N PRO A 219 -24.90 -11.02 -68.23
CA PRO A 219 -24.98 -12.26 -67.46
C PRO A 219 -25.91 -12.01 -66.27
N SER A 220 -27.10 -12.60 -66.35
CA SER A 220 -28.00 -12.72 -65.20
C SER A 220 -27.39 -13.78 -64.28
N ASN A 221 -27.34 -13.50 -62.98
CA ASN A 221 -26.86 -14.45 -61.95
C ASN A 221 -27.30 -15.90 -62.24
#